data_AF-A0A7W1VCJ0-F1
#
_entry.id   AF-A0A7W1VCJ0-F1
#
_cell.length_a   1.000
_cell.length_b   1.000
_cell.length_c   1.000
_cell.angle_alpha   90.00
_cell.angle_beta   90.00
_cell.angle_gamma   90.00
#
_symmetry.space_group_name_H-M   'P 1'
#
loop_
_entity.id
_entity.type
_entity.pdbx_description
1 polymer ?
#
loop_
_entity_poly.entity_id
_entity_poly.type
_entity_poly.pdbx_seq_one_letter_code
_entity_poly.pdbx_strand_id
1 'polypeptide(L)'
;MNPNRPQADFSSAKSDYRSEMMRRNLEGKLDGDGIKMGQAVETGVSFIAPLVVGKVMPPSVAPQSLRSLGALENTEISAAQIALERQTAAQNIKEARNLLRNAGIPREARNEIINSFDLKTFRIERVSSTRREFRVFDDFSAKLKGRYVSPDLFSSQTEIITNLALLKNSATRFGTVTIPESSIVFTGKVAPQVRFSPGLTGGAKQTFLTGDLENYNFKEIYVRNK
;
A
#
# COMPACT_ATOMS: atom_id res chain seq x y z
N MET A 1 -30.14 -5.51 20.17
CA MET A 1 -29.68 -4.56 19.13
C MET A 1 -29.83 -3.15 19.71
N ASN A 2 -28.76 -2.33 19.71
CA ASN A 2 -28.77 -1.00 20.33
C ASN A 2 -29.06 0.07 19.25
N PRO A 3 -30.15 0.85 19.35
CA PRO A 3 -30.59 1.79 18.31
C PRO A 3 -29.78 3.10 18.23
N ASN A 4 -28.82 3.34 19.12
CA ASN A 4 -28.08 4.62 19.20
C ASN A 4 -26.64 4.59 18.64
N ARG A 5 -26.31 3.68 17.72
CA ARG A 5 -25.03 3.77 17.01
C ARG A 5 -25.18 4.73 15.83
N PRO A 6 -24.41 5.85 15.77
CA PRO A 6 -24.33 6.63 14.54
C PRO A 6 -23.83 5.71 13.42
N GLN A 7 -24.71 5.41 12.47
CA GLN A 7 -24.31 4.81 11.20
C GLN A 7 -23.50 5.87 10.49
N ALA A 8 -22.18 5.70 10.43
CA ALA A 8 -21.39 6.49 9.51
C ALA A 8 -21.90 6.21 8.08
N ASP A 9 -22.23 7.27 7.35
CA ASP A 9 -22.68 7.16 5.97
C ASP A 9 -21.47 6.94 5.05
N PHE A 10 -21.50 5.81 4.35
CA PHE A 10 -20.47 5.41 3.38
C PHE A 10 -21.01 5.36 1.95
N SER A 11 -22.15 6.01 1.69
CA SER A 11 -22.69 6.21 0.35
C SER A 11 -21.63 6.79 -0.60
N SER A 12 -20.82 7.74 -0.13
CA SER A 12 -19.66 8.32 -0.84
C SER A 12 -18.47 7.35 -0.99
N ALA A 13 -18.22 6.46 -0.02
CA ALA A 13 -17.12 5.51 -0.11
C ALA A 13 -17.31 4.49 -1.25
N LYS A 14 -18.57 4.21 -1.62
CA LYS A 14 -18.89 3.39 -2.79
C LYS A 14 -18.66 4.15 -4.10
N SER A 15 -18.96 5.45 -4.19
CA SER A 15 -18.81 6.22 -5.43
C SER A 15 -17.39 6.73 -5.66
N ASP A 16 -16.68 7.13 -4.61
CA ASP A 16 -15.33 7.69 -4.75
C ASP A 16 -14.37 6.61 -5.24
N TYR A 17 -14.47 5.38 -4.72
CA TYR A 17 -13.62 4.29 -5.16
C TYR A 17 -14.08 3.62 -6.49
N ARG A 18 -15.41 3.45 -6.69
CA ARG A 18 -15.94 2.89 -7.96
C ARG A 18 -15.70 3.81 -9.15
N SER A 19 -15.67 5.12 -8.94
CA SER A 19 -15.43 6.11 -9.99
C SER A 19 -13.94 6.36 -10.22
N GLU A 20 -13.12 6.40 -9.16
CA GLU A 20 -11.69 6.72 -9.28
C GLU A 20 -10.82 5.54 -9.72
N MET A 21 -11.21 4.28 -9.44
CA MET A 21 -10.30 3.15 -9.66
C MET A 21 -10.87 1.92 -10.38
N MET A 22 -12.18 1.64 -10.40
CA MET A 22 -12.67 0.36 -10.94
C MET A 22 -14.12 0.39 -11.44
N ARG A 23 -14.33 0.69 -12.73
CA ARG A 23 -15.30 -0.10 -13.51
C ARG A 23 -14.61 -1.41 -13.88
N ARG A 24 -14.73 -2.44 -13.04
CA ARG A 24 -14.69 -3.82 -13.53
C ARG A 24 -16.12 -4.22 -13.89
N ASN A 25 -16.34 -4.34 -15.19
CA ASN A 25 -17.26 -5.22 -15.90
C ASN A 25 -18.59 -5.50 -15.18
N LEU A 26 -19.56 -4.60 -15.37
CA LEU A 26 -20.97 -4.84 -15.08
C LEU A 26 -21.71 -5.46 -16.28
N GLU A 27 -20.96 -6.05 -17.23
CA GLU A 27 -21.47 -6.98 -18.22
C GLU A 27 -20.80 -8.32 -17.93
N GLY A 28 -21.56 -9.21 -17.30
CA GLY A 28 -21.07 -10.49 -16.81
C GLY A 28 -20.60 -11.41 -17.93
N LYS A 29 -19.29 -11.47 -18.13
CA LYS A 29 -18.62 -12.61 -18.77
C LYS A 29 -17.47 -13.10 -17.90
N LEU A 30 -17.69 -14.29 -17.34
CA LEU A 30 -16.66 -15.17 -16.80
C LEU A 30 -16.03 -15.87 -18.00
N ASP A 31 -14.87 -15.40 -18.44
CA ASP A 31 -14.02 -16.17 -19.33
C ASP A 31 -12.81 -16.66 -18.48
N GLY A 32 -12.49 -17.95 -18.63
CA GLY A 32 -11.60 -18.78 -17.80
C GLY A 32 -10.21 -18.15 -17.59
N ASP A 33 -9.45 -18.46 -16.55
CA ASP A 33 -9.21 -19.80 -15.99
C ASP A 33 -8.88 -19.72 -14.49
N GLY A 34 -9.39 -20.70 -13.75
CA GLY A 34 -9.07 -20.88 -12.35
C GLY A 34 -7.65 -21.43 -12.20
N ILE A 35 -6.76 -20.63 -11.59
CA ILE A 35 -5.58 -21.20 -10.93
C ILE A 35 -6.03 -21.60 -9.52
N LYS A 36 -6.28 -22.90 -9.38
CA LYS A 36 -6.53 -23.59 -8.11
C LYS A 36 -5.32 -23.40 -7.20
N MET A 37 -5.61 -23.14 -5.92
CA MET A 37 -4.65 -23.35 -4.83
C MET A 37 -4.12 -24.78 -4.88
N GLY A 38 -2.79 -24.93 -4.92
CA GLY A 38 -2.11 -26.21 -4.77
C GLY A 38 -1.56 -26.80 -6.06
N GLN A 39 -0.45 -26.25 -6.57
CA GLN A 39 0.57 -27.06 -7.23
C GLN A 39 1.94 -26.60 -6.75
N ALA A 40 2.64 -27.53 -6.08
CA ALA A 40 4.05 -27.45 -5.83
C ALA A 40 4.77 -27.52 -7.17
N VAL A 41 5.63 -26.55 -7.47
CA VAL A 41 6.60 -26.66 -8.55
C VAL A 41 7.87 -27.22 -7.93
N GLU A 42 8.02 -28.55 -7.97
CA GLU A 42 9.30 -29.21 -7.83
C GLU A 42 10.15 -28.86 -9.07
N THR A 43 11.10 -27.96 -8.92
CA THR A 43 12.19 -27.84 -9.89
C THR A 43 13.32 -28.78 -9.47
N GLY A 44 13.28 -30.00 -10.00
CA GLY A 44 14.42 -30.91 -9.99
C GLY A 44 15.55 -30.35 -10.85
N VAL A 45 16.74 -30.29 -10.28
CA VAL A 45 17.99 -30.20 -11.04
C VAL A 45 18.85 -31.38 -10.61
N SER A 46 18.89 -32.41 -11.45
CA SER A 46 19.80 -33.53 -11.31
C SER A 46 21.16 -33.13 -11.87
N PHE A 47 22.20 -33.18 -11.02
CA PHE A 47 23.58 -33.19 -11.49
C PHE A 47 24.12 -34.61 -11.33
N ILE A 48 24.43 -35.23 -12.47
CA ILE A 48 25.09 -36.52 -12.59
C ILE A 48 26.57 -36.31 -12.28
N ALA A 49 27.08 -36.97 -11.24
CA ALA A 49 28.52 -37.05 -10.98
C ALA A 49 29.10 -38.31 -11.64
N PRO A 50 30.20 -38.23 -12.41
CA PRO A 50 30.99 -39.40 -12.72
C PRO A 50 32.02 -39.66 -11.61
N LEU A 51 31.98 -40.87 -11.06
CA LEU A 51 33.00 -41.44 -10.18
C LEU A 51 34.20 -41.86 -11.06
N VAL A 52 35.39 -41.29 -10.83
CA VAL A 52 36.65 -41.86 -11.33
C VAL A 52 37.62 -41.99 -10.16
N VAL A 53 38.08 -43.22 -9.96
CA VAL A 53 38.97 -43.69 -8.90
C VAL A 53 40.42 -43.49 -9.31
N GLY A 54 41.26 -42.96 -8.40
CA GLY A 54 42.72 -42.97 -8.54
C GLY A 54 43.46 -42.40 -7.32
N LYS A 55 44.30 -43.22 -6.67
CA LYS A 55 45.32 -42.85 -5.66
C LYS A 55 46.27 -41.77 -6.25
N VAL A 56 47.01 -40.89 -5.55
CA VAL A 56 48.08 -41.10 -4.54
C VAL A 56 48.52 -39.72 -3.98
N MET A 57 48.80 -39.63 -2.66
CA MET A 57 49.68 -38.69 -1.91
C MET A 57 49.31 -37.22 -1.59
N PRO A 58 49.77 -36.67 -0.42
CA PRO A 58 49.28 -35.42 0.18
C PRO A 58 50.25 -34.23 0.01
N PRO A 59 49.78 -32.97 0.17
CA PRO A 59 50.67 -31.90 0.57
C PRO A 59 50.28 -31.25 1.90
N SER A 60 51.24 -31.32 2.82
CA SER A 60 51.80 -30.24 3.65
C SER A 60 50.86 -29.18 4.23
N VAL A 61 50.77 -29.21 5.55
CA VAL A 61 50.15 -28.22 6.44
C VAL A 61 50.92 -26.90 6.40
N ALA A 62 50.22 -25.79 6.16
CA ALA A 62 50.65 -24.46 6.61
C ALA A 62 49.62 -23.92 7.62
N PRO A 63 50.05 -23.32 8.74
CA PRO A 63 49.17 -22.98 9.84
C PRO A 63 48.26 -21.79 9.48
N GLN A 64 46.95 -22.03 9.51
CA GLN A 64 45.97 -20.94 9.50
C GLN A 64 46.11 -20.15 10.80
N SER A 65 46.53 -18.89 10.67
CA SER A 65 46.56 -17.95 11.76
C SER A 65 45.13 -17.67 12.24
N LEU A 66 44.91 -17.88 13.53
CA LEU A 66 43.79 -17.37 14.31
C LEU A 66 43.60 -15.87 14.05
N ARG A 67 42.58 -15.47 13.29
CA ARG A 67 42.08 -14.09 13.28
C ARG A 67 40.56 -14.01 13.26
N SER A 68 40.09 -13.38 14.34
CA SER A 68 38.84 -12.63 14.50
C SER A 68 37.56 -13.41 14.88
N LEU A 69 37.42 -13.58 16.20
CA LEU A 69 36.16 -13.62 16.94
C LEU A 69 35.41 -12.28 16.83
N GLY A 70 34.95 -11.90 15.63
CA GLY A 70 34.31 -10.59 15.39
C GLY A 70 33.12 -10.57 14.43
N ALA A 71 32.65 -11.73 13.97
CA ALA A 71 31.68 -11.81 12.86
C ALA A 71 30.26 -12.26 13.26
N LEU A 72 29.86 -12.18 14.54
CA LEU A 72 28.55 -12.67 14.98
C LEU A 72 27.60 -11.60 15.56
N GLU A 73 28.04 -10.36 15.75
CA GLU A 73 27.20 -9.36 16.44
C GLU A 73 26.32 -8.50 15.50
N ASN A 74 26.57 -8.51 14.19
CA ASN A 74 25.84 -7.67 13.22
C ASN A 74 24.68 -8.36 12.48
N THR A 75 24.49 -9.67 12.67
CA THR A 75 23.46 -10.44 11.94
C THR A 75 22.14 -10.52 12.70
N GLU A 76 22.18 -10.49 14.03
CA GLU A 76 21.01 -10.66 14.91
C GLU A 76 20.13 -9.41 14.99
N ILE A 77 20.70 -8.22 14.76
CA ILE A 77 19.96 -6.96 14.66
C ILE A 77 18.99 -6.98 13.45
N SER A 78 19.20 -7.84 12.45
CA SER A 78 18.36 -7.86 11.24
C SER A 78 17.08 -8.70 11.36
N ALA A 79 17.13 -9.90 11.96
CA ALA A 79 16.00 -10.82 11.93
C ALA A 79 14.89 -10.43 12.91
N ALA A 80 15.26 -10.00 14.12
CA ALA A 80 14.32 -9.58 15.14
C ALA A 80 13.56 -8.30 14.74
N GLN A 81 14.26 -7.34 14.13
CA GLN A 81 13.65 -6.11 13.60
C GLN A 81 12.67 -6.42 12.46
N ILE A 82 13.06 -7.27 11.49
CA ILE A 82 12.17 -7.69 10.41
C ILE A 82 10.92 -8.41 10.94
N ALA A 83 11.08 -9.28 11.95
CA ALA A 83 9.96 -9.96 12.58
C ALA A 83 9.00 -8.98 13.26
N LEU A 84 9.55 -8.00 14.00
CA LEU A 84 8.78 -6.95 14.66
C LEU A 84 8.04 -6.06 13.65
N GLU A 85 8.68 -5.66 12.55
CA GLU A 85 8.05 -4.89 11.48
C GLU A 85 6.89 -5.65 10.83
N ARG A 86 7.08 -6.95 10.54
CA ARG A 86 6.03 -7.82 10.01
C ARG A 86 4.86 -7.95 10.98
N GLN A 87 5.15 -8.14 12.26
CA GLN A 87 4.12 -8.20 13.30
C GLN A 87 3.33 -6.89 13.39
N THR A 88 4.03 -5.75 13.39
CA THR A 88 3.43 -4.42 13.42
C THR A 88 2.56 -4.17 12.18
N ALA A 89 3.05 -4.52 10.99
CA ALA A 89 2.29 -4.42 9.75
C ALA A 89 1.02 -5.29 9.79
N ALA A 90 1.12 -6.53 10.27
CA ALA A 90 -0.02 -7.43 10.42
C ALA A 90 -1.06 -6.89 11.42
N GLN A 91 -0.62 -6.30 12.53
CA GLN A 91 -1.49 -5.65 13.51
C GLN A 91 -2.24 -4.46 12.89
N ASN A 92 -1.53 -3.54 12.20
CA ASN A 92 -2.13 -2.41 11.50
C ASN A 92 -3.16 -2.87 10.46
N ILE A 93 -2.85 -3.89 9.66
CA ILE A 93 -3.79 -4.43 8.66
C ILE A 93 -5.04 -5.01 9.34
N LYS A 94 -4.87 -5.76 10.44
CA LYS A 94 -5.98 -6.34 11.20
C LYS A 94 -6.89 -5.25 11.78
N GLU A 95 -6.29 -4.24 12.38
CA GLU A 95 -7.03 -3.10 12.95
C GLU A 95 -7.77 -2.30 11.87
N ALA A 96 -7.12 -2.01 10.74
CA ALA A 96 -7.75 -1.28 9.63
C ALA A 96 -8.94 -2.04 9.06
N ARG A 97 -8.82 -3.37 8.90
CA ARG A 97 -9.95 -4.23 8.51
C ARG A 97 -11.10 -4.16 9.50
N ASN A 98 -10.81 -4.11 10.80
CA ASN A 98 -11.84 -3.98 11.84
C ASN A 98 -12.52 -2.60 11.79
N LEU A 99 -11.75 -1.52 11.69
CA LEU A 99 -12.28 -0.15 11.55
C LEU A 99 -13.21 -0.04 10.35
N LEU A 100 -12.74 -0.47 9.17
CA LEU A 100 -13.52 -0.45 7.95
C LEU A 100 -14.74 -1.40 8.01
N ARG A 101 -14.63 -2.55 8.67
CA ARG A 101 -15.77 -3.47 8.86
C ARG A 101 -16.82 -2.87 9.78
N ASN A 102 -16.41 -2.22 10.87
CA ASN A 102 -17.32 -1.58 11.81
C ASN A 102 -18.02 -0.37 11.17
N ALA A 103 -17.35 0.26 10.21
CA ALA A 103 -17.91 1.21 9.26
C ALA A 103 -18.85 0.57 8.20
N GLY A 104 -19.06 -0.74 8.17
CA GLY A 104 -19.94 -1.36 7.17
C GLY A 104 -19.40 -1.37 5.73
N ILE A 105 -18.10 -1.09 5.52
CA ILE A 105 -17.46 -1.21 4.20
C ILE A 105 -17.39 -2.69 3.79
N PRO A 106 -17.84 -3.07 2.57
CA PRO A 106 -17.77 -4.45 2.07
C PRO A 106 -16.34 -5.00 2.00
N ARG A 107 -16.17 -6.32 2.11
CA ARG A 107 -14.86 -6.98 2.22
C ARG A 107 -13.93 -6.64 1.06
N GLU A 108 -14.48 -6.60 -0.14
CA GLU A 108 -13.79 -6.30 -1.39
C GLU A 108 -13.19 -4.90 -1.32
N ALA A 109 -14.03 -3.90 -1.02
CA ALA A 109 -13.60 -2.51 -0.85
C ALA A 109 -12.57 -2.34 0.28
N ARG A 110 -12.69 -3.09 1.40
CA ARG A 110 -11.67 -3.05 2.47
C ARG A 110 -10.31 -3.53 1.99
N ASN A 111 -10.29 -4.64 1.26
CA ASN A 111 -9.05 -5.19 0.72
C ASN A 111 -8.44 -4.24 -0.29
N GLU A 112 -9.26 -3.61 -1.13
CA GLU A 112 -8.80 -2.63 -2.11
C GLU A 112 -8.20 -1.39 -1.44
N ILE A 113 -8.86 -0.80 -0.43
CA ILE A 113 -8.33 0.33 0.34
C ILE A 113 -6.97 -0.03 0.94
N ILE A 114 -6.85 -1.18 1.60
CA ILE A 114 -5.60 -1.59 2.25
C ILE A 114 -4.50 -1.87 1.20
N ASN A 115 -4.84 -2.53 0.10
CA ASN A 115 -3.88 -2.84 -0.97
C ASN A 115 -3.53 -1.63 -1.85
N SER A 116 -4.17 -0.48 -1.66
CA SER A 116 -3.74 0.79 -2.27
C SER A 116 -2.45 1.34 -1.63
N PHE A 117 -2.03 0.79 -0.48
CA PHE A 117 -0.79 1.14 0.20
C PHE A 117 0.27 0.05 0.07
N ASP A 118 1.53 0.44 0.11
CA ASP A 118 2.62 -0.48 0.46
C ASP A 118 2.44 -0.94 1.91
N LEU A 119 2.08 -2.22 2.07
CA LEU A 119 1.77 -2.85 3.33
C LEU A 119 2.92 -2.76 4.36
N LYS A 120 4.17 -2.59 3.92
CA LYS A 120 5.32 -2.39 4.84
C LYS A 120 5.24 -1.03 5.54
N THR A 121 4.74 -0.02 4.83
CA THR A 121 4.64 1.37 5.30
C THR A 121 3.26 1.74 5.82
N PHE A 122 2.26 0.87 5.63
CA PHE A 122 0.90 1.09 6.07
C PHE A 122 0.81 1.25 7.59
N ARG A 123 0.24 2.37 8.05
CA ARG A 123 0.01 2.69 9.45
C ARG A 123 -1.41 3.21 9.65
N ILE A 124 -1.94 2.98 10.84
CA ILE A 124 -3.12 3.68 11.33
C ILE A 124 -2.62 4.79 12.24
N GLU A 125 -3.08 6.00 11.99
CA GLU A 125 -2.67 7.17 12.73
C GLU A 125 -3.90 7.81 13.37
N ARG A 126 -3.80 8.12 14.66
CA ARG A 126 -4.64 9.13 15.27
C ARG A 126 -3.90 10.46 15.18
N VAL A 127 -4.46 11.39 14.42
CA VAL A 127 -3.85 12.68 14.12
C VAL A 127 -3.66 13.47 15.42
N SER A 128 -2.42 13.87 15.72
CA SER A 128 -2.05 14.52 16.98
C SER A 128 -2.37 16.01 17.03
N SER A 129 -2.46 16.67 15.88
CA SER A 129 -2.86 18.07 15.75
C SER A 129 -3.47 18.32 14.38
N THR A 130 -4.35 19.31 14.29
CA THR A 130 -4.99 19.66 13.01
C THR A 130 -3.92 19.97 11.95
N ARG A 131 -3.99 19.28 10.81
CA ARG A 131 -3.04 19.46 9.71
C ARG A 131 -3.73 19.59 8.37
N ARG A 132 -3.00 20.12 7.40
CA ARG A 132 -3.48 20.29 6.03
C ARG A 132 -2.71 19.35 5.10
N GLU A 133 -3.45 18.66 4.24
CA GLU A 133 -2.90 17.80 3.19
C GLU A 133 -3.49 18.20 1.83
N PHE A 134 -2.87 17.74 0.76
CA PHE A 134 -3.23 18.07 -0.62
C PHE A 134 -4.14 17.01 -1.23
N ARG A 135 -5.17 17.47 -1.94
CA ARG A 135 -6.08 16.64 -2.72
C ARG A 135 -5.81 16.88 -4.19
N VAL A 136 -5.57 15.81 -4.93
CA VAL A 136 -5.53 15.83 -6.39
C VAL A 136 -6.86 15.29 -6.89
N PHE A 137 -7.52 16.03 -7.77
CA PHE A 137 -8.84 15.67 -8.29
C PHE A 137 -9.01 16.19 -9.73
N ASP A 138 -10.13 15.85 -10.37
CA ASP A 138 -10.45 16.28 -11.72
C ASP A 138 -11.97 16.47 -11.88
N ASP A 139 -12.42 16.79 -13.09
CA ASP A 139 -13.85 16.99 -13.36
C ASP A 139 -14.59 15.68 -13.65
N PHE A 140 -13.86 14.60 -13.91
CA PHE A 140 -14.40 13.39 -14.52
C PHE A 140 -14.50 12.23 -13.52
N SER A 141 -13.36 11.80 -12.98
CA SER A 141 -13.19 10.57 -12.24
C SER A 141 -13.08 10.79 -10.73
N ALA A 142 -12.45 11.89 -10.32
CA ALA A 142 -12.08 12.16 -8.94
C ALA A 142 -12.65 13.49 -8.45
N LYS A 143 -13.51 13.48 -7.42
CA LYS A 143 -14.14 14.71 -6.92
C LYS A 143 -13.32 15.38 -5.82
N LEU A 144 -13.52 16.68 -5.62
CA LEU A 144 -12.85 17.45 -4.55
C LEU A 144 -13.07 16.79 -3.17
N LYS A 145 -14.33 16.50 -2.82
CA LYS A 145 -14.67 15.65 -1.67
C LYS A 145 -14.33 14.21 -2.01
N GLY A 146 -13.22 13.71 -1.48
CA GLY A 146 -12.79 12.33 -1.65
C GLY A 146 -11.82 11.92 -0.56
N ARG A 147 -11.48 10.62 -0.54
CA ARG A 147 -10.82 10.00 0.63
C ARG A 147 -9.31 9.94 0.58
N TYR A 148 -8.71 10.10 -0.59
CA TYR A 148 -7.26 10.03 -0.76
C TYR A 148 -6.65 11.43 -0.86
N VAL A 149 -5.72 11.72 0.03
CA VAL A 149 -4.95 12.97 0.06
C VAL A 149 -3.47 12.65 0.22
N SER A 150 -2.60 13.63 0.02
CA SER A 150 -1.15 13.47 0.18
C SER A 150 -0.60 14.60 1.06
N PRO A 151 0.31 14.31 1.99
CA PRO A 151 1.01 15.37 2.72
C PRO A 151 1.99 16.16 1.83
N ASP A 152 2.38 15.58 0.69
CA ASP A 152 3.41 16.13 -0.18
C ASP A 152 2.76 16.96 -1.30
N LEU A 153 3.36 18.11 -1.62
CA LEU A 153 3.05 18.87 -2.83
C LEU A 153 3.96 18.38 -3.95
N PHE A 154 3.37 18.10 -5.11
CA PHE A 154 4.13 17.61 -6.26
C PHE A 154 4.44 18.73 -7.25
N SER A 155 5.55 18.58 -7.95
CA SER A 155 6.08 19.62 -8.84
C SER A 155 5.54 19.54 -10.27
N SER A 156 5.04 18.36 -10.69
CA SER A 156 4.51 18.14 -12.03
C SER A 156 3.34 17.16 -12.05
N GLN A 157 2.47 17.29 -13.05
CA GLN A 157 1.34 16.39 -13.27
C GLN A 157 1.78 14.93 -13.50
N THR A 158 2.88 14.74 -14.24
CA THR A 158 3.47 13.41 -14.46
C THR A 158 3.87 12.76 -13.15
N GLU A 159 4.60 13.49 -12.29
CA GLU A 159 5.04 12.99 -10.98
C GLU A 159 3.86 12.57 -10.10
N ILE A 160 2.77 13.34 -10.13
CA ILE A 160 1.54 13.01 -9.41
C ILE A 160 0.97 11.69 -9.89
N ILE A 161 0.75 11.56 -11.21
CA ILE A 161 0.13 10.38 -11.80
C ILE A 161 1.00 9.14 -11.54
N THR A 162 2.32 9.24 -11.71
CA THR A 162 3.23 8.11 -11.52
C THR A 162 3.35 7.71 -10.04
N ASN A 163 3.58 8.69 -9.15
CA ASN A 163 3.93 8.41 -7.76
C ASN A 163 2.71 8.17 -6.86
N LEU A 164 1.54 8.74 -7.20
CA LEU A 164 0.26 8.37 -6.60
C LEU A 164 -0.44 7.23 -7.37
N ALA A 165 0.22 6.67 -8.40
CA ALA A 165 -0.27 5.54 -9.18
C ALA A 165 -1.72 5.72 -9.67
N LEU A 166 -2.03 6.89 -10.22
CA LEU A 166 -3.37 7.30 -10.63
C LEU A 166 -3.71 6.71 -12.01
N LEU A 167 -4.65 5.78 -12.08
CA LEU A 167 -5.01 5.13 -13.34
C LEU A 167 -5.90 5.98 -14.26
N LYS A 168 -6.88 6.69 -13.69
CA LYS A 168 -7.91 7.43 -14.44
C LYS A 168 -8.06 8.89 -14.02
N ASN A 169 -7.34 9.32 -13.00
CA ASN A 169 -7.34 10.71 -12.55
C ASN A 169 -6.29 11.49 -13.33
N SER A 170 -6.74 12.48 -14.09
CA SER A 170 -5.84 13.31 -14.90
C SER A 170 -5.05 14.33 -14.07
N ALA A 171 -5.27 14.40 -12.76
CA ALA A 171 -4.58 15.27 -11.83
C ALA A 171 -4.57 16.75 -12.27
N THR A 172 -5.69 17.23 -12.80
CA THR A 172 -5.81 18.57 -13.40
C THR A 172 -6.16 19.64 -12.38
N ARG A 173 -6.71 19.27 -11.21
CA ARG A 173 -7.14 20.20 -10.17
C ARG A 173 -6.53 19.84 -8.82
N PHE A 174 -6.34 20.86 -8.01
CA PHE A 174 -5.73 20.75 -6.69
C PHE A 174 -6.63 21.34 -5.63
N GLY A 175 -6.65 20.70 -4.47
CA GLY A 175 -7.32 21.18 -3.29
C GLY A 175 -6.47 20.93 -2.06
N THR A 176 -6.96 21.45 -0.95
CA THR A 176 -6.46 21.13 0.37
C THR A 176 -7.57 20.54 1.20
N VAL A 177 -7.16 19.66 2.10
CA VAL A 177 -8.05 19.06 3.09
C VAL A 177 -7.48 19.35 4.46
N THR A 178 -8.29 19.97 5.31
CA THR A 178 -7.95 20.14 6.72
C THR A 178 -8.45 18.91 7.47
N ILE A 179 -7.51 18.20 8.07
CA ILE A 179 -7.74 17.00 8.88
C ILE A 179 -7.74 17.44 10.34
N PRO A 180 -8.87 17.34 11.06
CA PRO A 180 -8.93 17.70 12.48
C PRO A 180 -8.03 16.81 13.34
N GLU A 181 -7.57 17.37 14.45
CA GLU A 181 -6.98 16.59 15.55
C GLU A 181 -7.89 15.44 15.98
N SER A 182 -7.30 14.35 16.47
CA SER A 182 -7.95 13.11 16.90
C SER A 182 -8.66 12.31 15.79
N SER A 183 -8.63 12.77 14.54
CA SER A 183 -9.09 11.99 13.39
C SER A 183 -8.28 10.70 13.27
N ILE A 184 -8.96 9.60 12.95
CA ILE A 184 -8.29 8.36 12.58
C ILE A 184 -8.10 8.36 11.06
N VAL A 185 -6.88 8.13 10.60
CA VAL A 185 -6.53 8.06 9.18
C VAL A 185 -5.63 6.86 8.93
N PHE A 186 -5.57 6.41 7.67
CA PHE A 186 -4.55 5.45 7.27
C PHE A 186 -3.46 6.16 6.47
N THR A 187 -2.21 5.92 6.80
CA THR A 187 -1.06 6.54 6.14
C THR A 187 -0.12 5.48 5.60
N GLY A 188 0.68 5.87 4.60
CA GLY A 188 1.71 5.01 4.04
C GLY A 188 2.11 5.47 2.65
N LYS A 189 3.01 4.71 2.01
CA LYS A 189 3.33 4.90 0.60
C LYS A 189 2.25 4.27 -0.28
N VAL A 190 2.00 4.86 -1.45
CA VAL A 190 1.12 4.29 -2.46
C VAL A 190 1.73 3.01 -3.03
N ALA A 191 0.93 1.94 -3.14
CA ALA A 191 1.36 0.71 -3.78
C ALA A 191 1.54 0.90 -5.31
N PRO A 192 2.52 0.21 -5.92
CA PRO A 192 2.66 0.21 -7.37
C PRO A 192 1.43 -0.38 -8.06
N GLN A 193 1.03 0.21 -9.19
CA GLN A 193 -0.07 -0.26 -10.03
C GLN A 193 0.40 -0.70 -11.43
N VAL A 194 1.62 -1.26 -11.48
CA VAL A 194 2.31 -1.68 -12.71
C VAL A 194 1.52 -2.64 -13.60
N ARG A 195 0.55 -3.38 -13.04
CA ARG A 195 -0.36 -4.26 -13.80
C ARG A 195 -1.26 -3.51 -14.78
N PHE A 196 -1.51 -2.22 -14.55
CA PHE A 196 -2.36 -1.41 -15.42
C PHE A 196 -1.56 -0.52 -16.36
N SER A 197 -0.40 -0.03 -15.91
CA SER A 197 0.56 0.67 -16.75
C SER A 197 1.94 0.63 -16.08
N PRO A 198 3.02 0.32 -16.82
CA PRO A 198 4.38 0.26 -16.27
C PRO A 198 4.84 1.55 -15.57
N GLY A 199 4.29 2.71 -15.95
CA GLY A 199 4.65 4.01 -15.38
C GLY A 199 4.02 4.32 -14.01
N LEU A 200 3.06 3.51 -13.54
CA LEU A 200 2.38 3.73 -12.26
C LEU A 200 3.16 3.07 -11.12
N THR A 201 4.31 3.66 -10.80
CA THR A 201 5.28 3.12 -9.84
C THR A 201 4.84 3.26 -8.39
N GLY A 202 3.94 4.20 -8.08
CA GLY A 202 3.57 4.50 -6.70
C GLY A 202 4.73 5.10 -5.90
N GLY A 203 4.70 4.93 -4.58
CA GLY A 203 5.81 5.28 -3.69
C GLY A 203 5.71 6.65 -3.01
N ALA A 204 4.86 7.56 -3.48
CA ALA A 204 4.57 8.79 -2.74
C ALA A 204 3.77 8.50 -1.48
N LYS A 205 3.80 9.42 -0.51
CA LYS A 205 2.96 9.31 0.70
C LYS A 205 1.52 9.63 0.36
N GLN A 206 0.61 8.85 0.91
CA GLN A 206 -0.82 9.12 0.88
C GLN A 206 -1.44 8.92 2.26
N THR A 207 -2.57 9.58 2.45
CA THR A 207 -3.45 9.44 3.60
C THR A 207 -4.86 9.10 3.11
N PHE A 208 -5.47 8.10 3.72
CA PHE A 208 -6.88 7.75 3.53
C PHE A 208 -7.71 8.28 4.70
N LEU A 209 -8.70 9.10 4.39
CA LEU A 209 -9.63 9.71 5.33
C LEU A 209 -10.73 8.69 5.72
N THR A 210 -10.80 8.37 7.02
CA THR A 210 -11.79 7.43 7.55
C THR A 210 -13.04 8.15 8.07
N GLY A 211 -14.11 7.42 8.32
CA GLY A 211 -15.36 8.01 8.81
C GLY A 211 -16.07 8.90 7.79
N ASP A 212 -16.86 9.83 8.30
CA ASP A 212 -17.64 10.77 7.49
C ASP A 212 -16.75 11.88 6.90
N LEU A 213 -16.90 12.14 5.60
CA LEU A 213 -16.17 13.19 4.89
C LEU A 213 -16.58 14.60 5.34
N GLU A 214 -17.76 14.79 5.92
CA GLU A 214 -18.19 16.09 6.45
C GLU A 214 -17.36 16.53 7.68
N ASN A 215 -16.60 15.62 8.31
CA ASN A 215 -15.65 15.97 9.36
C ASN A 215 -14.39 16.67 8.83
N TYR A 216 -14.20 16.70 7.50
CA TYR A 216 -13.02 17.28 6.87
C TYR A 216 -13.38 18.52 6.07
N ASN A 217 -12.52 19.54 6.11
CA ASN A 217 -12.74 20.75 5.33
C ASN A 217 -11.97 20.67 4.00
N PHE A 218 -12.71 20.58 2.90
CA PHE A 218 -12.16 20.56 1.54
C PHE A 218 -12.21 21.96 0.92
N LYS A 219 -11.07 22.43 0.41
CA LYS A 219 -10.97 23.70 -0.29
C LYS A 219 -10.19 23.54 -1.58
N GLU A 220 -10.82 23.85 -2.70
CA GLU A 220 -10.11 23.92 -3.97
C GLU A 220 -9.10 25.08 -3.99
N ILE A 221 -7.96 24.84 -4.64
CA ILE A 221 -6.94 25.84 -4.94
C ILE A 221 -6.88 26.01 -6.45
N TYR A 222 -7.23 27.20 -6.92
CA TYR A 222 -7.02 27.58 -8.31
C TYR A 222 -5.54 27.86 -8.54
N VAL A 223 -4.85 26.94 -9.21
CA VAL A 223 -3.53 27.23 -9.76
C VAL A 223 -3.76 28.03 -11.04
N ARG A 224 -3.49 29.34 -11.02
CA ARG A 224 -3.41 30.12 -12.26
C ARG A 224 -2.28 29.51 -13.08
N ASN A 225 -2.62 28.89 -14.21
CA ASN A 225 -1.62 28.58 -15.24
C ASN A 225 -0.95 29.91 -15.63
N LYS A 226 0.35 30.00 -15.35
CA LYS A 226 1.22 31.03 -15.95
C LYS A 226 1.72 30.51 -17.28
#